data_AF-A0A3A4ZUK3-F1
#
_entry.id   AF-A0A3A4ZUK3-F1
#
_cell.length_a   1.000
_cell.length_b   1.000
_cell.length_c   1.000
_cell.angle_alpha   90.00
_cell.angle_beta   90.00
_cell.angle_gamma   90.00
#
_symmetry.space_group_name_H-M   'P 1'
#
loop_
_entity.id
_entity.type
_entity.pdbx_description
1 polymer ?
#
loop_
_entity_poly.entity_id
_entity_poly.type
_entity_poly.pdbx_seq_one_letter_code
_entity_poly.pdbx_strand_id
1 'polypeptide(L)'
;MLYNSLVAKSNQTKTTSPVAKLDDGTVQVTLTVPWKTIESARKKTAIEMGTEMEVKGFRKGKAPLEKLLETISPEMLTEKTLSKILPELYVEALQKEKITPAMYPKFELVHAHEGEDWQVRAITCVFPEVNLGDYKKTIQEKSTKKGDKPPTIEEKESMVIKTLLDTVKIKVPHMLVEEEANSRLSSLLSRLEKLGLSLENYLASAKKDAATLRSEYEAQAEDAIKLDFALSAVANEADIKVEDREVEEYLKIAGSDNVQNNAQAQERKETIRLFLRKRKSLESLTDLVA
;
A
#
# COMPACT_ATOMS: atom_id res chain seq x y z
N MET A 1 -30.85 9.88 21.34
CA MET A 1 -30.65 11.31 21.03
C MET A 1 -29.30 11.47 20.36
N LEU A 2 -29.15 12.47 19.48
CA LEU A 2 -27.99 12.77 18.60
C LEU A 2 -28.05 12.15 17.20
N TYR A 3 -29.16 12.38 16.50
CA TYR A 3 -29.17 12.45 15.03
C TYR A 3 -29.97 13.69 14.65
N ASN A 4 -29.35 14.86 14.77
CA ASN A 4 -29.76 16.12 14.14
C ASN A 4 -28.90 17.25 14.67
N SER A 5 -28.07 17.79 13.77
CA SER A 5 -27.57 19.18 13.74
C SER A 5 -26.20 19.15 13.09
N LEU A 6 -26.16 19.32 11.77
CA LEU A 6 -25.08 19.99 11.03
C LEU A 6 -25.49 20.11 9.55
N VAL A 7 -26.70 20.63 9.30
CA VAL A 7 -26.94 21.41 8.07
C VAL A 7 -26.43 22.80 8.37
N ALA A 8 -25.11 22.98 8.31
CA ALA A 8 -24.49 24.29 8.41
C ALA A 8 -24.45 24.90 7.01
N LYS A 9 -25.16 26.01 6.84
CA LYS A 9 -25.12 26.89 5.67
C LYS A 9 -23.66 27.14 5.25
N SER A 10 -23.35 26.81 4.00
CA SER A 10 -22.05 26.91 3.36
C SER A 10 -21.61 28.38 3.25
N ASN A 11 -20.74 28.79 4.18
CA ASN A 11 -19.91 29.98 4.03
C ASN A 11 -18.43 29.65 4.34
N GLN A 12 -18.05 28.37 4.27
CA GLN A 12 -16.68 27.93 4.41
C GLN A 12 -15.99 28.00 3.04
N THR A 13 -15.06 28.94 2.87
CA THR A 13 -14.19 29.02 1.69
C THR A 13 -13.01 28.06 1.76
N LYS A 14 -12.89 27.25 2.82
CA LYS A 14 -11.70 26.45 3.10
C LYS A 14 -12.09 24.98 3.24
N THR A 15 -11.38 24.13 2.51
CA THR A 15 -11.45 22.67 2.66
C THR A 15 -11.11 22.26 4.09
N THR A 16 -11.93 21.40 4.68
CA THR A 16 -11.62 20.77 5.97
C THR A 16 -11.16 19.34 5.76
N SER A 17 -10.19 18.91 6.55
CA SER A 17 -9.60 17.57 6.43
C SER A 17 -9.39 16.91 7.81
N PRO A 18 -10.46 16.61 8.59
CA PRO A 18 -10.29 15.87 9.84
C PRO A 18 -9.60 14.53 9.60
N VAL A 19 -8.63 14.22 10.46
CA VAL A 19 -7.84 12.98 10.40
C VAL A 19 -8.15 12.13 11.62
N ALA A 20 -8.55 10.88 11.39
CA ALA A 20 -8.71 9.86 12.42
C ALA A 20 -7.60 8.81 12.29
N LYS A 21 -6.89 8.54 13.37
CA LYS A 21 -5.90 7.46 13.47
C LYS A 21 -6.51 6.33 14.30
N LEU A 22 -6.50 5.12 13.77
CA LEU A 22 -6.98 3.90 14.43
C LEU A 22 -5.82 3.17 15.12
N ASP A 23 -6.16 2.29 16.07
CA ASP A 23 -5.19 1.58 16.91
C ASP A 23 -4.29 0.60 16.15
N ASP A 24 -4.72 0.17 14.96
CA ASP A 24 -4.01 -0.73 14.05
C ASP A 24 -3.05 0.03 13.11
N GLY A 25 -3.01 1.37 13.17
CA GLY A 25 -2.21 2.20 12.27
C GLY A 25 -2.95 2.62 11.00
N THR A 26 -4.23 2.31 10.87
CA THR A 26 -5.09 2.85 9.80
C THR A 26 -5.33 4.34 10.02
N VAL A 27 -5.26 5.14 8.96
CA VAL A 27 -5.50 6.58 8.93
C VAL A 27 -6.63 6.89 7.96
N GLN A 28 -7.65 7.59 8.45
CA GLN A 28 -8.76 8.09 7.63
C GLN A 28 -8.74 9.61 7.60
N VAL A 29 -8.70 10.18 6.39
CA VAL A 29 -8.82 11.62 6.16
C VAL A 29 -10.17 11.89 5.52
N THR A 30 -11.01 12.69 6.17
CA THR A 30 -12.31 13.11 5.60
C THR A 30 -12.14 14.46 4.91
N LEU A 31 -12.02 14.46 3.59
CA LEU A 31 -11.89 15.67 2.79
C LEU A 31 -13.29 16.22 2.50
N THR A 32 -13.60 17.39 3.05
CA THR A 32 -14.82 18.14 2.73
C THR A 32 -14.45 19.38 1.93
N VAL A 33 -14.80 19.38 0.65
CA VAL A 33 -14.40 20.38 -0.33
C VAL A 33 -15.60 21.28 -0.67
N PRO A 34 -15.52 22.60 -0.46
CA PRO A 34 -16.62 23.50 -0.73
C PRO A 34 -17.08 23.47 -2.19
N TRP A 35 -18.40 23.55 -2.43
CA TRP A 35 -18.98 23.53 -3.78
C TRP A 35 -18.34 24.57 -4.70
N LYS A 36 -18.04 25.77 -4.19
CA LYS A 36 -17.39 26.83 -4.98
C LYS A 36 -16.04 26.39 -5.57
N THR A 37 -15.26 25.64 -4.81
CA THR A 37 -13.97 25.08 -5.25
C THR A 37 -14.21 23.97 -6.27
N ILE A 38 -15.17 23.09 -6.00
CA ILE A 38 -15.59 22.01 -6.90
C ILE A 38 -16.08 22.57 -8.24
N GLU A 39 -16.96 23.57 -8.22
CA GLU A 39 -17.53 24.20 -9.41
C GLU A 39 -16.42 24.75 -10.30
N SER A 40 -15.43 25.45 -9.73
CA SER A 40 -14.30 25.95 -10.49
C SER A 40 -13.47 24.81 -11.09
N ALA A 41 -13.25 23.72 -10.35
CA ALA A 41 -12.50 22.56 -10.81
C ALA A 41 -13.25 21.76 -11.90
N ARG A 42 -14.58 21.62 -11.77
CA ARG A 42 -15.47 21.01 -12.77
C ARG A 42 -15.41 21.75 -14.09
N LYS A 43 -15.51 23.09 -14.06
CA LYS A 43 -15.44 23.92 -15.28
C LYS A 43 -14.11 23.74 -16.02
N LYS A 44 -12.98 23.79 -15.30
CA LYS A 44 -11.65 23.54 -15.87
C LYS A 44 -11.54 22.13 -16.46
N THR A 45 -12.02 21.13 -15.71
CA THR A 45 -11.97 19.73 -16.13
C THR A 45 -12.80 19.47 -17.38
N ALA A 46 -14.00 20.06 -17.49
CA ALA A 46 -14.84 19.96 -18.68
C ALA A 46 -14.17 20.56 -19.92
N ILE A 47 -13.52 21.72 -19.79
CA ILE A 47 -12.77 22.36 -20.89
C ILE A 47 -11.61 21.48 -21.35
N GLU A 48 -10.85 20.93 -20.40
CA GLU A 48 -9.72 20.04 -20.71
C GLU A 48 -10.18 18.77 -21.42
N MET A 49 -11.21 18.09 -20.92
CA MET A 49 -11.80 16.92 -21.59
C MET A 49 -12.31 17.28 -22.99
N GLY A 50 -12.92 18.46 -23.14
CA GLY A 50 -13.43 18.98 -24.41
C GLY A 50 -12.38 19.17 -25.50
N THR A 51 -11.09 19.26 -25.15
CA THR A 51 -10.00 19.41 -26.14
C THR A 51 -9.85 18.20 -27.05
N GLU A 52 -10.14 17.00 -26.54
CA GLU A 52 -9.99 15.73 -27.26
C GLU A 52 -11.32 15.16 -27.74
N MET A 53 -12.45 15.69 -27.26
CA MET A 53 -13.79 15.21 -27.58
C MET A 53 -14.35 15.78 -28.88
N GLU A 54 -15.14 14.95 -29.56
CA GLU A 54 -16.00 15.39 -30.65
C GLU A 54 -17.36 15.81 -30.09
N VAL A 55 -17.72 17.06 -30.32
CA VAL A 55 -19.01 17.61 -29.87
C VAL A 55 -19.81 18.00 -31.10
N LYS A 56 -21.05 17.48 -31.19
CA LYS A 56 -21.91 17.69 -32.35
C LYS A 56 -22.07 19.18 -32.66
N GLY A 57 -21.72 19.59 -33.87
CA GLY A 57 -21.81 20.98 -34.35
C GLY A 57 -20.59 21.85 -34.09
N PHE A 58 -19.57 21.35 -33.39
CA PHE A 58 -18.35 22.09 -33.09
C PHE A 58 -17.13 21.38 -33.66
N ARG A 59 -16.15 22.16 -34.12
CA ARG A 59 -14.83 21.63 -34.46
C ARG A 59 -14.20 21.08 -33.18
N LYS A 60 -13.53 19.92 -33.28
CA LYS A 60 -12.80 19.27 -32.18
C LYS A 60 -12.01 20.30 -31.35
N GLY A 61 -12.24 20.30 -30.03
CA GLY A 61 -11.60 21.22 -29.08
C GLY A 61 -12.11 22.67 -29.08
N LYS A 62 -13.18 23.01 -29.81
CA LYS A 62 -13.77 24.36 -29.87
C LYS A 62 -15.20 24.46 -29.35
N ALA A 63 -15.71 23.41 -28.71
CA ALA A 63 -17.03 23.44 -28.11
C ALA A 63 -17.05 24.37 -26.88
N PRO A 64 -18.12 25.17 -26.69
CA PRO A 64 -18.29 26.02 -25.51
C PRO A 64 -18.58 25.18 -24.25
N LEU A 65 -18.28 25.74 -23.08
CA LEU A 65 -18.39 25.05 -21.77
C LEU A 65 -19.79 24.46 -21.54
N GLU A 66 -20.86 25.20 -21.82
CA GLU A 66 -22.24 24.72 -21.64
C GLU A 66 -22.49 23.44 -22.44
N LYS A 67 -22.07 23.42 -23.71
CA LYS A 67 -22.22 22.24 -24.56
C LYS A 67 -21.35 21.08 -24.09
N LEU A 68 -20.18 21.36 -23.53
CA LEU A 68 -19.33 20.33 -22.93
C LEU A 68 -19.98 19.69 -21.71
N LEU A 69 -20.56 20.49 -20.82
CA LEU A 69 -21.27 20.00 -19.63
C LEU A 69 -22.52 19.17 -19.98
N GLU A 70 -23.19 19.48 -21.10
CA GLU A 70 -24.30 18.64 -21.61
C GLU A 70 -23.83 17.34 -22.26
N THR A 71 -22.61 17.31 -22.81
CA THR A 71 -22.09 16.18 -23.59
C THR A 71 -21.33 15.19 -22.70
N ILE A 72 -20.63 15.67 -21.68
CA ILE A 72 -19.87 14.85 -20.73
C ILE A 72 -20.83 14.27 -19.70
N SER A 73 -20.72 12.97 -19.40
CA SER A 73 -21.55 12.37 -18.35
C SER A 73 -21.21 12.94 -16.97
N PRO A 74 -22.21 13.19 -16.09
CA PRO A 74 -21.98 13.69 -14.74
C PRO A 74 -21.01 12.85 -13.92
N GLU A 75 -21.05 11.52 -14.09
CA GLU A 75 -20.19 10.56 -13.40
C GLU A 75 -18.74 10.72 -13.82
N MET A 76 -18.48 10.78 -15.14
CA MET A 76 -17.12 10.94 -15.67
C MET A 76 -16.53 12.30 -15.30
N LEU A 77 -17.33 13.37 -15.38
CA LEU A 77 -16.90 14.70 -14.95
C LEU A 77 -16.56 14.72 -13.46
N THR A 78 -17.36 14.04 -12.63
CA THR A 78 -17.14 13.94 -11.19
C THR A 78 -15.85 13.18 -10.89
N GLU A 79 -15.68 12.00 -11.45
CA GLU A 79 -14.48 11.18 -11.30
C GLU A 79 -13.21 11.95 -11.71
N LYS A 80 -13.22 12.57 -12.90
CA LYS A 80 -12.08 13.35 -13.40
C LYS A 80 -11.80 14.61 -12.60
N THR A 81 -12.83 15.24 -12.03
CA THR A 81 -12.66 16.40 -11.16
C THR A 81 -12.00 15.95 -9.85
N LEU A 82 -12.53 14.90 -9.22
CA LEU A 82 -12.01 14.32 -7.99
C LEU A 82 -10.56 13.85 -8.15
N SER A 83 -10.25 13.14 -9.24
CA SER A 83 -8.89 12.63 -9.49
C SER A 83 -7.83 13.72 -9.56
N LYS A 84 -8.22 14.97 -9.88
CA LYS A 84 -7.30 16.11 -9.94
C LYS A 84 -7.13 16.81 -8.60
N ILE A 85 -8.23 17.01 -7.86
CA ILE A 85 -8.20 17.81 -6.63
C ILE A 85 -7.78 16.98 -5.41
N LEU A 86 -8.15 15.70 -5.36
CA LEU A 86 -7.93 14.87 -4.17
C LEU A 86 -6.46 14.62 -3.85
N PRO A 87 -5.55 14.36 -4.82
CA PRO A 87 -4.15 14.11 -4.50
C PRO A 87 -3.48 15.26 -3.74
N GLU A 88 -3.67 16.50 -4.18
CA GLU A 88 -3.09 17.69 -3.54
C GLU A 88 -3.69 17.89 -2.14
N LEU A 89 -5.02 17.86 -2.03
CA LEU A 89 -5.71 18.04 -0.76
C LEU A 89 -5.36 16.95 0.26
N TYR A 90 -5.17 15.72 -0.20
CA TYR A 90 -4.73 14.61 0.63
C TYR A 90 -3.29 14.82 1.13
N VAL A 91 -2.35 15.15 0.24
CA VAL A 91 -0.95 15.43 0.62
C VAL A 91 -0.87 16.57 1.63
N GLU A 92 -1.62 17.66 1.41
CA GLU A 92 -1.69 18.76 2.37
C GLU A 92 -2.21 18.31 3.74
N ALA A 93 -3.24 17.46 3.78
CA ALA A 93 -3.82 16.97 5.03
C ALA A 93 -2.80 16.12 5.81
N LEU A 94 -2.07 15.24 5.12
CA LEU A 94 -1.02 14.45 5.74
C LEU A 94 0.16 15.29 6.23
N GLN A 95 0.58 16.30 5.46
CA GLN A 95 1.68 17.19 5.84
C GLN A 95 1.35 17.98 7.12
N LYS A 96 0.11 18.50 7.25
CA LYS A 96 -0.34 19.20 8.46
C LYS A 96 -0.24 18.33 9.71
N GLU A 97 -0.56 17.05 9.57
CA GLU A 97 -0.51 16.05 10.65
C GLU A 97 0.83 15.32 10.77
N LYS A 98 1.81 15.65 9.92
CA LYS A 98 3.14 15.00 9.83
C LYS A 98 3.04 13.47 9.69
N ILE A 99 2.10 13.02 8.86
CA ILE A 99 1.87 11.60 8.59
C ILE A 99 2.61 11.19 7.32
N THR A 100 3.43 10.16 7.43
CA THR A 100 4.01 9.48 6.27
C THR A 100 3.21 8.21 6.00
N PRO A 101 2.47 8.12 4.88
CA PRO A 101 1.66 6.95 4.58
C PRO A 101 2.54 5.81 4.09
N ALA A 102 2.19 4.58 4.46
CA ALA A 102 2.84 3.37 3.96
C ALA A 102 2.36 2.96 2.57
N MET A 103 1.17 3.41 2.17
CA MET A 103 0.55 3.10 0.88
C MET A 103 -0.26 4.27 0.33
N TYR A 104 -0.55 4.22 -0.96
CA TYR A 104 -1.50 5.15 -1.58
C TYR A 104 -2.88 5.00 -0.95
N PRO A 105 -3.62 6.10 -0.76
CA PRO A 105 -4.94 6.03 -0.17
C PRO A 105 -5.94 5.39 -1.14
N LYS A 106 -6.87 4.62 -0.57
CA LYS A 106 -8.14 4.31 -1.22
C LYS A 106 -9.09 5.48 -0.99
N PHE A 107 -9.63 6.05 -2.07
CA PHE A 107 -10.64 7.09 -1.98
C PHE A 107 -12.04 6.49 -2.06
N GLU A 108 -12.90 6.86 -1.11
CA GLU A 108 -14.30 6.47 -1.06
C GLU A 108 -15.16 7.73 -1.12
N LEU A 109 -16.00 7.82 -2.16
CA LEU A 109 -16.93 8.92 -2.33
C LEU A 109 -18.06 8.79 -1.30
N VAL A 110 -18.16 9.76 -0.40
CA VAL A 110 -19.21 9.77 0.64
C VAL A 110 -20.41 10.58 0.16
N HIS A 111 -20.16 11.73 -0.46
CA HIS A 111 -21.20 12.64 -0.93
C HIS A 111 -20.65 13.52 -2.06
N ALA A 112 -21.39 13.61 -3.17
CA ALA A 112 -21.05 14.52 -4.28
C ALA A 112 -22.28 14.95 -5.08
N HIS A 113 -23.19 15.65 -4.42
CA HIS A 113 -24.34 16.24 -5.08
C HIS A 113 -23.98 17.61 -5.69
N GLU A 114 -24.65 17.96 -6.78
CA GLU A 114 -24.44 19.24 -7.46
C GLU A 114 -25.02 20.38 -6.63
N GLY A 115 -24.25 21.46 -6.47
CA GLY A 115 -24.62 22.58 -5.60
C GLY A 115 -24.24 22.40 -4.13
N GLU A 116 -23.73 21.22 -3.75
CA GLU A 116 -23.39 20.87 -2.37
C GLU A 116 -21.88 20.65 -2.20
N ASP A 117 -21.40 20.75 -0.95
CA ASP A 117 -20.00 20.49 -0.63
C ASP A 117 -19.70 19.00 -0.77
N TRP A 118 -18.59 18.66 -1.42
CA TRP A 118 -18.24 17.26 -1.69
C TRP A 118 -17.46 16.66 -0.54
N GLN A 119 -17.81 15.44 -0.16
CA GLN A 119 -17.13 14.70 0.89
C GLN A 119 -16.53 13.40 0.33
N VAL A 120 -15.23 13.23 0.53
CA VAL A 120 -14.47 12.05 0.15
C VAL A 120 -13.66 11.57 1.34
N ARG A 121 -13.70 10.27 1.60
CA ARG A 121 -12.87 9.62 2.62
C ARG A 121 -11.64 9.04 1.95
N ALA A 122 -10.47 9.50 2.32
CA ALA A 122 -9.20 8.90 1.93
C ALA A 122 -8.72 7.98 3.05
N ILE A 123 -8.51 6.71 2.75
CA ILE A 123 -8.16 5.68 3.71
C ILE A 123 -6.77 5.15 3.36
N THR A 124 -5.82 5.25 4.29
CA THR A 124 -4.44 4.76 4.16
C THR A 124 -4.01 4.13 5.48
N CYS A 125 -2.78 3.65 5.58
CA CYS A 125 -2.18 3.25 6.84
C CYS A 125 -0.75 3.80 6.96
N VAL A 126 -0.22 3.83 8.18
CA VAL A 126 1.18 4.14 8.46
C VAL A 126 1.99 2.86 8.64
N PHE A 127 3.31 2.99 8.53
CA PHE A 127 4.20 1.89 8.87
C PHE A 127 4.03 1.52 10.35
N PRO A 128 3.93 0.21 10.67
CA PRO A 128 3.75 -0.21 12.05
C PRO A 128 5.03 0.06 12.86
N GLU A 129 4.86 0.47 14.12
CA GLU A 129 5.99 0.57 15.04
C GLU A 129 6.43 -0.83 15.47
N VAL A 130 7.73 -1.11 15.32
CA VAL A 130 8.32 -2.41 15.64
C VAL A 130 9.04 -2.32 16.97
N ASN A 131 8.61 -3.13 17.95
CA ASN A 131 9.34 -3.33 19.19
C ASN A 131 10.02 -4.69 19.20
N LEU A 132 11.34 -4.70 19.02
CA LEU A 132 12.16 -5.90 18.92
C LEU A 132 12.36 -6.64 20.25
N GLY A 133 12.15 -5.99 21.40
CA GLY A 133 12.39 -6.58 22.72
C GLY A 133 13.80 -7.20 22.87
N ASP A 134 13.92 -8.21 23.73
CA ASP A 134 15.17 -8.97 23.97
C ASP A 134 15.37 -10.13 22.95
N TYR A 135 15.07 -9.91 21.67
CA TYR A 135 15.08 -10.97 20.65
C TYR A 135 16.38 -11.79 20.59
N LYS A 136 17.55 -11.16 20.79
CA LYS A 136 18.86 -11.84 20.80
C LYS A 136 18.94 -12.90 21.90
N LYS A 137 18.47 -12.57 23.12
CA LYS A 137 18.49 -13.51 24.25
C LYS A 137 17.50 -14.65 24.01
N THR A 138 16.30 -14.34 23.52
CA THR A 138 15.27 -15.36 23.25
C THR A 138 15.71 -16.36 22.16
N ILE A 139 16.42 -15.89 21.12
CA ILE A 139 17.00 -16.76 20.08
C ILE A 139 18.08 -17.66 20.69
N GLN A 140 19.00 -17.11 21.49
CA GLN A 140 20.06 -17.88 22.16
C GLN A 140 19.48 -18.94 23.11
N GLU A 141 18.50 -18.58 23.95
CA GLU A 141 17.85 -19.50 24.88
C GLU A 141 17.16 -20.66 24.15
N LYS A 142 16.42 -20.38 23.06
CA LYS A 142 15.75 -21.41 22.27
C LYS A 142 16.74 -22.29 21.50
N SER A 143 17.88 -21.76 21.06
CA SER A 143 18.97 -22.52 20.44
C SER A 143 19.63 -23.55 21.36
N THR A 144 19.64 -23.31 22.68
CA THR A 144 20.28 -24.24 23.63
C THR A 144 19.48 -25.53 23.90
N LYS A 145 18.23 -25.64 23.41
CA LYS A 145 17.45 -26.87 23.52
C LYS A 145 17.93 -27.91 22.48
N LYS A 146 18.97 -28.65 22.87
CA LYS A 146 19.60 -29.75 22.12
C LYS A 146 18.59 -30.74 21.52
N GLY A 147 18.55 -30.82 20.19
CA GLY A 147 18.23 -32.05 19.46
C GLY A 147 19.53 -32.79 19.10
N ASP A 148 19.48 -34.11 18.95
CA ASP A 148 20.62 -35.01 18.71
C ASP A 148 21.39 -34.80 17.39
N LYS A 149 21.02 -33.82 16.56
CA LYS A 149 21.69 -33.48 15.30
C LYS A 149 21.97 -31.97 15.21
N PRO A 150 23.13 -31.56 14.64
CA PRO A 150 23.35 -30.16 14.33
C PRO A 150 22.28 -29.70 13.34
N PRO A 151 21.51 -28.65 13.65
CA PRO A 151 20.44 -28.18 12.79
C PRO A 151 21.00 -27.66 11.46
N THR A 152 20.32 -28.01 10.38
CA THR A 152 20.61 -27.52 9.03
C THR A 152 20.35 -26.01 8.97
N ILE A 153 20.96 -25.30 8.01
CA ILE A 153 20.74 -23.86 7.80
C ILE A 153 19.24 -23.52 7.75
N GLU A 154 18.45 -24.31 7.03
CA GLU A 154 16.98 -24.15 6.94
C GLU A 154 16.25 -24.30 8.29
N GLU A 155 16.74 -25.17 9.17
CA GLU A 155 16.17 -25.40 10.50
C GLU A 155 16.53 -24.24 11.44
N LYS A 156 17.76 -23.71 11.33
CA LYS A 156 18.20 -22.51 12.07
C LYS A 156 17.37 -21.29 11.65
N GLU A 157 17.19 -21.07 10.34
CA GLU A 157 16.37 -19.98 9.80
C GLU A 157 14.91 -20.08 10.28
N SER A 158 14.30 -21.27 10.15
CA SER A 158 12.91 -21.48 10.59
C SER A 158 12.73 -21.21 12.09
N MET A 159 13.70 -21.58 12.92
CA MET A 159 13.66 -21.31 14.36
C MET A 159 13.79 -19.82 14.68
N VAL A 160 14.69 -19.11 14.00
CA VAL A 160 14.86 -17.65 14.13
C VAL A 160 13.57 -16.95 13.74
N ILE A 161 13.00 -17.28 12.57
CA ILE A 161 11.75 -16.70 12.07
C ILE A 161 10.62 -16.89 13.10
N LYS A 162 10.40 -18.12 13.56
CA LYS A 162 9.36 -18.40 14.57
C LYS A 162 9.59 -17.64 15.86
N THR A 163 10.84 -17.55 16.30
CA THR A 163 11.19 -16.83 17.53
C THR A 163 10.97 -15.33 17.41
N LEU A 164 11.31 -14.75 16.25
CA LEU A 164 11.03 -13.35 15.96
C LEU A 164 9.52 -13.07 15.95
N LEU A 165 8.73 -13.92 15.29
CA LEU A 165 7.27 -13.77 15.26
C LEU A 165 6.64 -13.84 16.66
N ASP A 166 7.16 -14.70 17.55
CA ASP A 166 6.68 -14.80 18.94
C ASP A 166 7.11 -13.63 19.83
N THR A 167 8.31 -13.08 19.59
CA THR A 167 8.96 -12.11 20.50
C THR A 167 8.61 -10.68 20.13
N VAL A 168 8.56 -10.39 18.83
CA VAL A 168 8.42 -9.03 18.31
C VAL A 168 6.94 -8.64 18.35
N LYS A 169 6.63 -7.59 19.10
CA LYS A 169 5.27 -7.04 19.15
C LYS A 169 5.10 -6.02 18.04
N ILE A 170 4.30 -6.36 17.04
CA ILE A 170 3.97 -5.50 15.91
C ILE A 170 2.45 -5.46 15.76
N LYS A 171 1.88 -4.26 15.67
CA LYS A 171 0.48 -4.07 15.27
C LYS A 171 0.46 -3.76 13.78
N VAL A 172 0.12 -4.74 12.96
CA VAL A 172 0.08 -4.57 11.50
C VAL A 172 -1.31 -4.05 11.10
N PRO A 173 -1.40 -2.93 10.35
CA PRO A 173 -2.66 -2.46 9.80
C PRO A 173 -3.29 -3.50 8.86
N HIS A 174 -4.59 -3.75 9.01
CA HIS A 174 -5.32 -4.72 8.18
C HIS A 174 -5.17 -4.44 6.68
N MET A 175 -5.10 -3.16 6.31
CA MET A 175 -4.92 -2.71 4.92
C MET A 175 -3.61 -3.19 4.30
N LEU A 176 -2.52 -3.27 5.07
CA LEU A 176 -1.26 -3.83 4.57
C LEU A 176 -1.37 -5.33 4.33
N VAL A 177 -2.06 -6.03 5.23
CA VAL A 177 -2.32 -7.47 5.10
C VAL A 177 -3.15 -7.77 3.87
N GLU A 178 -4.22 -7.00 3.63
CA GLU A 178 -5.07 -7.14 2.45
C GLU A 178 -4.28 -6.91 1.15
N GLU A 179 -3.44 -5.87 1.09
CA GLU A 179 -2.67 -5.55 -0.11
C GLU A 179 -1.65 -6.65 -0.44
N GLU A 180 -0.93 -7.15 0.57
CA GLU A 180 0.02 -8.25 0.41
C GLU A 180 -0.70 -9.56 0.00
N ALA A 181 -1.85 -9.86 0.62
CA ALA A 181 -2.66 -11.00 0.24
C ALA A 181 -3.14 -10.88 -1.22
N ASN A 182 -3.60 -9.69 -1.65
CA ASN A 182 -4.02 -9.44 -3.02
C ASN A 182 -2.87 -9.61 -4.02
N SER A 183 -1.66 -9.13 -3.70
CA SER A 183 -0.46 -9.28 -4.51
C SER A 183 -0.09 -10.77 -4.71
N ARG A 184 -0.15 -11.55 -3.62
CA ARG A 184 0.11 -13.00 -3.64
C ARG A 184 -0.95 -13.77 -4.43
N LEU A 185 -2.22 -13.42 -4.25
CA LEU A 185 -3.32 -14.03 -5.02
C LEU A 185 -3.19 -13.70 -6.51
N SER A 186 -2.85 -12.45 -6.85
CA SER A 186 -2.59 -12.06 -8.25
C SER A 186 -1.42 -12.84 -8.84
N SER A 187 -0.35 -13.03 -8.06
CA SER A 187 0.80 -13.86 -8.45
C SER A 187 0.41 -15.34 -8.67
N LEU A 188 -0.48 -15.88 -7.83
CA LEU A 188 -1.03 -17.21 -8.01
C LEU A 188 -1.82 -17.29 -9.32
N LEU A 189 -2.72 -16.33 -9.57
CA LEU A 189 -3.51 -16.28 -10.80
C LEU A 189 -2.63 -16.26 -12.04
N SER A 190 -1.60 -15.41 -12.08
CA SER A 190 -0.66 -15.37 -13.21
C SER A 190 0.12 -16.68 -13.40
N ARG A 191 0.40 -17.43 -12.32
CA ARG A 191 1.01 -18.78 -12.44
C ARG A 191 0.02 -19.80 -12.99
N LEU A 192 -1.23 -19.76 -12.54
CA LEU A 192 -2.29 -20.66 -13.03
C LEU A 192 -2.57 -20.42 -14.51
N GLU A 193 -2.67 -19.16 -14.93
CA GLU A 193 -2.84 -18.78 -16.34
C GLU A 193 -1.72 -19.35 -17.22
N LYS A 194 -0.46 -19.25 -16.79
CA LYS A 194 0.69 -19.83 -17.50
C LYS A 194 0.64 -21.35 -17.62
N LEU A 195 0.01 -22.01 -16.66
CA LEU A 195 -0.21 -23.46 -16.66
C LEU A 195 -1.49 -23.87 -17.39
N GLY A 196 -2.25 -22.90 -17.93
CA GLY A 196 -3.53 -23.15 -18.60
C GLY A 196 -4.65 -23.59 -17.64
N LEU A 197 -4.54 -23.27 -16.35
CA LEU A 197 -5.50 -23.63 -15.32
C LEU A 197 -6.37 -22.43 -14.95
N SER A 198 -7.66 -22.66 -14.73
CA SER A 198 -8.56 -21.66 -14.13
C SER A 198 -8.51 -21.71 -12.61
N LEU A 199 -8.82 -20.58 -11.96
CA LEU A 199 -8.97 -20.52 -10.51
C LEU A 199 -10.04 -21.51 -10.01
N GLU A 200 -11.15 -21.64 -10.74
CA GLU A 200 -12.23 -22.56 -10.41
C GLU A 200 -11.75 -24.01 -10.36
N ASN A 201 -10.98 -24.45 -11.36
CA ASN A 201 -10.44 -25.80 -11.41
C ASN A 201 -9.43 -26.05 -10.27
N TYR A 202 -8.61 -25.05 -9.95
CA TYR A 202 -7.68 -25.10 -8.83
C TYR A 202 -8.44 -25.26 -7.50
N LEU A 203 -9.44 -24.41 -7.24
CA LEU A 203 -10.27 -24.46 -6.04
C LEU A 203 -11.02 -25.79 -5.92
N ALA A 204 -11.57 -26.31 -7.03
CA ALA A 204 -12.24 -27.61 -7.06
C ALA A 204 -11.28 -28.76 -6.73
N SER A 205 -10.06 -28.74 -7.25
CA SER A 205 -9.02 -29.73 -6.94
C SER A 205 -8.56 -29.66 -5.48
N ALA A 206 -8.45 -28.44 -4.95
CA ALA A 206 -8.05 -28.18 -3.58
C ALA A 206 -9.18 -28.41 -2.56
N LYS A 207 -10.43 -28.58 -3.04
CA LYS A 207 -11.66 -28.62 -2.22
C LYS A 207 -11.79 -27.40 -1.29
N LYS A 208 -11.38 -26.23 -1.78
CA LYS A 208 -11.44 -24.96 -1.06
C LYS A 208 -12.36 -23.99 -1.78
N ASP A 209 -12.95 -23.06 -1.05
CA ASP A 209 -13.62 -21.90 -1.63
C ASP A 209 -12.69 -20.68 -1.67
N ALA A 210 -13.10 -19.65 -2.40
CA ALA A 210 -12.33 -18.42 -2.56
C ALA A 210 -12.15 -17.66 -1.23
N ALA A 211 -13.12 -17.74 -0.32
CA ALA A 211 -13.07 -17.04 0.97
C ALA A 211 -12.04 -17.66 1.92
N THR A 212 -11.99 -18.99 1.98
CA THR A 212 -11.02 -19.78 2.75
C THR A 212 -9.63 -19.57 2.19
N LEU A 213 -9.47 -19.63 0.87
CA LEU A 213 -8.19 -19.33 0.22
C LEU A 213 -7.71 -17.93 0.59
N ARG A 214 -8.60 -16.92 0.50
CA ARG A 214 -8.26 -15.55 0.86
C ARG A 214 -7.82 -15.43 2.33
N SER A 215 -8.57 -16.02 3.26
CA SER A 215 -8.23 -15.99 4.70
C SER A 215 -6.90 -16.68 5.00
N GLU A 216 -6.57 -17.79 4.33
CA GLU A 216 -5.26 -18.43 4.45
C GLU A 216 -4.13 -17.54 3.94
N TYR A 217 -4.35 -16.82 2.83
CA TYR A 217 -3.38 -15.88 2.28
C TYR A 217 -3.25 -14.63 3.14
N GLU A 218 -4.32 -14.16 3.77
CA GLU A 218 -4.29 -13.05 4.74
C GLU A 218 -3.47 -13.43 5.98
N ALA A 219 -3.66 -14.63 6.54
CA ALA A 219 -2.84 -15.11 7.66
C ALA A 219 -1.35 -15.23 7.29
N GLN A 220 -1.05 -15.79 6.12
CA GLN A 220 0.32 -15.88 5.60
C GLN A 220 0.93 -14.50 5.31
N ALA A 221 0.13 -13.57 4.80
CA ALA A 221 0.55 -12.20 4.53
C ALA A 221 0.86 -11.47 5.84
N GLU A 222 0.04 -11.64 6.88
CA GLU A 222 0.28 -11.05 8.19
C GLU A 222 1.62 -11.51 8.78
N ASP A 223 1.88 -12.82 8.76
CA ASP A 223 3.16 -13.38 9.25
C ASP A 223 4.35 -12.92 8.40
N ALA A 224 4.20 -12.89 7.07
CA ALA A 224 5.24 -12.41 6.18
C ALA A 224 5.56 -10.92 6.42
N ILE A 225 4.54 -10.08 6.60
CA ILE A 225 4.71 -8.65 6.89
C ILE A 225 5.38 -8.46 8.25
N LYS A 226 4.95 -9.19 9.29
CA LYS A 226 5.59 -9.13 10.61
C LYS A 226 7.06 -9.50 10.53
N LEU A 227 7.38 -10.58 9.83
CA LEU A 227 8.75 -11.02 9.64
C LEU A 227 9.57 -9.95 8.89
N ASP A 228 9.01 -9.40 7.82
CA ASP A 228 9.66 -8.36 7.01
C ASP A 228 10.00 -7.12 7.84
N PHE A 229 9.04 -6.63 8.63
CA PHE A 229 9.26 -5.48 9.51
C PHE A 229 10.23 -5.81 10.65
N ALA A 230 10.16 -7.00 11.23
CA ALA A 230 11.11 -7.44 12.25
C ALA A 230 12.54 -7.49 11.71
N LEU A 231 12.76 -8.12 10.55
CA LEU A 231 14.08 -8.19 9.92
C LEU A 231 14.59 -6.81 9.52
N SER A 232 13.74 -5.95 8.97
CA SER A 232 14.11 -4.57 8.66
C SER A 232 14.47 -3.76 9.91
N ALA A 233 13.77 -3.96 11.03
CA ALA A 233 14.10 -3.31 12.30
C ALA A 233 15.44 -3.84 12.87
N VAL A 234 15.68 -5.16 12.83
CA VAL A 234 16.97 -5.75 13.21
C VAL A 234 18.11 -5.18 12.36
N ALA A 235 17.89 -5.05 11.05
CA ALA A 235 18.87 -4.46 10.13
C ALA A 235 19.20 -3.00 10.47
N ASN A 236 18.21 -2.25 10.96
CA ASN A 236 18.37 -0.87 11.40
C ASN A 236 19.11 -0.80 12.74
N GLU A 237 18.79 -1.65 13.70
CA GLU A 237 19.49 -1.71 15.00
C GLU A 237 20.96 -2.13 14.83
N ALA A 238 21.23 -3.09 13.94
CA ALA A 238 22.57 -3.59 13.66
C ALA A 238 23.37 -2.71 12.67
N ASP A 239 22.81 -1.58 12.22
CA ASP A 239 23.39 -0.68 11.19
C ASP A 239 23.93 -1.44 9.95
N ILE A 240 23.22 -2.49 9.53
CA ILE A 240 23.63 -3.30 8.38
C ILE A 240 23.47 -2.46 7.12
N LYS A 241 24.59 -2.04 6.54
CA LYS A 241 24.66 -1.33 5.27
C LYS A 241 24.99 -2.31 4.15
N VAL A 242 24.30 -2.13 3.02
CA VAL A 242 24.59 -2.86 1.78
C VAL A 242 25.13 -1.83 0.80
N GLU A 243 26.39 -2.01 0.43
CA GLU A 243 27.09 -1.12 -0.49
C GLU A 243 26.57 -1.31 -1.91
N ASP A 244 26.66 -0.27 -2.73
CA ASP A 244 26.21 -0.30 -4.13
C ASP A 244 26.88 -1.41 -4.94
N ARG A 245 28.12 -1.74 -4.61
CA ARG A 245 28.88 -2.81 -5.23
C ARG A 245 28.22 -4.19 -5.06
N GLU A 246 27.65 -4.48 -3.89
CA GLU A 246 26.99 -5.76 -3.62
C GLU A 246 25.66 -5.87 -4.38
N VAL A 247 24.95 -4.74 -4.51
CA VAL A 247 23.73 -4.65 -5.30
C VAL A 247 24.03 -4.90 -6.78
N GLU A 248 25.11 -4.31 -7.29
CA GLU A 248 25.55 -4.50 -8.68
C GLU A 248 26.05 -5.91 -8.96
N GLU A 249 26.74 -6.54 -8.01
CA GLU A 249 27.16 -7.94 -8.13
C GLU A 249 25.95 -8.88 -8.18
N TYR A 250 24.95 -8.65 -7.32
CA TYR A 250 23.70 -9.41 -7.35
C TYR A 250 22.95 -9.24 -8.68
N LEU A 251 22.90 -8.02 -9.22
CA LEU A 251 22.29 -7.71 -10.52
C LEU A 251 22.98 -8.45 -11.68
N LYS A 252 24.32 -8.57 -11.64
CA LYS A 252 25.11 -9.32 -12.63
C LYS A 252 24.84 -10.82 -12.56
N ILE A 253 24.79 -11.38 -11.35
CA ILE A 253 24.52 -12.80 -11.13
C ILE A 253 23.08 -13.17 -11.57
N ALA A 254 22.12 -12.27 -11.36
CA ALA A 254 20.73 -12.46 -11.76
C ALA A 254 20.48 -12.30 -13.28
N GLY A 255 21.52 -12.13 -14.10
CA GLY A 255 21.43 -12.14 -15.57
C GLY A 255 20.77 -10.91 -16.18
N SER A 256 20.77 -9.76 -15.49
CA SER A 256 20.20 -8.51 -16.01
C SER A 256 21.26 -7.66 -16.72
N ASP A 257 21.68 -8.08 -17.93
CA ASP A 257 22.74 -7.42 -18.71
C ASP A 257 22.37 -6.04 -19.29
N ASN A 258 21.12 -5.58 -19.14
CA ASN A 258 20.70 -4.27 -19.65
C ASN A 258 19.88 -3.48 -18.63
N VAL A 259 20.55 -3.02 -17.58
CA VAL A 259 20.00 -1.94 -16.74
C VAL A 259 20.31 -0.61 -17.43
N GLN A 260 19.44 -0.17 -18.34
CA GLN A 260 19.46 1.23 -18.79
C GLN A 260 19.36 2.14 -17.56
N ASN A 261 20.25 3.13 -17.43
CA ASN A 261 20.22 4.15 -16.37
C ASN A 261 18.97 5.03 -16.50
N ASN A 262 17.83 4.56 -16.02
CA ASN A 262 16.58 5.28 -15.93
C ASN A 262 16.04 5.22 -14.50
N ALA A 263 14.98 5.99 -14.18
CA ALA A 263 14.38 6.00 -12.85
C ALA A 263 13.99 4.59 -12.35
N GLN A 264 13.56 3.70 -13.26
CA GLN A 264 13.23 2.31 -12.95
C GLN A 264 14.45 1.49 -12.54
N ALA A 265 15.65 1.79 -13.05
CA ALA A 265 16.88 1.16 -12.60
C ALA A 265 17.23 1.53 -11.17
N GLN A 266 17.00 2.80 -10.78
CA GLN A 266 17.23 3.22 -9.40
C GLN A 266 16.26 2.54 -8.45
N GLU A 267 14.96 2.48 -8.77
CA GLU A 267 13.97 1.75 -7.97
C GLU A 267 14.29 0.25 -7.82
N ARG A 268 14.79 -0.39 -8.89
CA ARG A 268 15.26 -1.78 -8.82
C ARG A 268 16.47 -1.93 -7.89
N LYS A 269 17.45 -1.03 -7.98
CA LYS A 269 18.63 -1.04 -7.09
C LYS A 269 18.22 -0.91 -5.62
N GLU A 270 17.30 0.00 -5.30
CA GLU A 270 16.78 0.17 -3.93
C GLU A 270 16.08 -1.10 -3.43
N THR A 271 15.23 -1.71 -4.25
CA THR A 271 14.54 -2.96 -3.92
C THR A 271 15.53 -4.09 -3.60
N ILE A 272 16.57 -4.24 -4.42
CA ILE A 272 17.61 -5.26 -4.21
C ILE A 272 18.42 -4.94 -2.96
N ARG A 273 18.75 -3.67 -2.70
CA ARG A 273 19.45 -3.27 -1.48
C ARG A 273 18.65 -3.65 -0.24
N LEU A 274 17.34 -3.39 -0.24
CA LEU A 274 16.44 -3.77 0.85
C LEU A 274 16.42 -5.29 1.04
N PHE A 275 16.34 -6.05 -0.05
CA PHE A 275 16.37 -7.52 0.00
C PHE A 275 17.68 -8.06 0.59
N LEU A 276 18.83 -7.60 0.09
CA LEU A 276 20.15 -8.02 0.59
C LEU A 276 20.33 -7.66 2.07
N ARG A 277 19.84 -6.49 2.47
CA ARG A 277 19.90 -6.04 3.86
C ARG A 277 19.08 -6.96 4.79
N LYS A 278 17.88 -7.35 4.36
CA LYS A 278 17.07 -8.35 5.07
C LYS A 278 17.77 -9.70 5.15
N ARG A 279 18.37 -10.18 4.05
CA ARG A 279 19.11 -11.46 4.01
C ARG A 279 20.29 -11.46 4.98
N LYS A 280 21.13 -10.43 4.96
CA LYS A 280 22.25 -10.27 5.90
C LYS A 280 21.80 -10.23 7.36
N SER A 281 20.63 -9.64 7.62
CA SER A 281 20.06 -9.61 8.96
C SER A 281 19.67 -11.01 9.43
N LEU A 282 19.06 -11.81 8.55
CA LEU A 282 18.76 -13.21 8.84
C LEU A 282 20.02 -14.03 9.06
N GLU A 283 21.04 -13.89 8.19
CA GLU A 283 22.35 -14.55 8.33
C GLU A 283 22.99 -14.23 9.71
N SER A 284 23.03 -12.95 10.08
CA SER A 284 23.57 -12.53 11.39
C SER A 284 22.79 -13.10 12.58
N LEU A 285 21.49 -13.37 12.43
CA LEU A 285 20.70 -14.01 13.47
C LEU A 285 20.91 -15.53 13.51
N THR A 286 21.13 -16.17 12.36
CA THR A 286 21.47 -17.60 12.31
C THR A 286 22.84 -17.90 12.91
N ASP A 287 23.78 -16.95 12.85
CA ASP A 287 25.08 -17.05 13.53
C ASP A 287 24.96 -17.05 15.06
N LEU A 288 23.86 -16.49 15.61
CA LEU A 288 23.57 -16.53 17.05
C LEU A 288 23.01 -17.88 17.51
N VAL A 289 22.63 -18.75 16.57
CA VAL A 289 22.12 -20.10 16.82
C VAL A 289 23.29 -21.08 16.77
N ALA A 290 23.69 -21.60 17.93
CA ALA A 290 24.76 -22.59 18.09
C ALA A 290 24.31 -23.95 17.55
#